data_AF-A0A3D4RL51-F1
#
_entry.id   AF-A0A3D4RL51-F1
#
_cell.length_a   1.000
_cell.length_b   1.000
_cell.length_c   1.000
_cell.angle_alpha   90.00
_cell.angle_beta   90.00
_cell.angle_gamma   90.00
#
_symmetry.space_group_name_H-M   'P 1'
#
loop_
_entity.id
_entity.type
_entity.pdbx_description
1 polymer ?
#
loop_
_entity_poly.entity_id
_entity_poly.type
_entity_poly.pdbx_seq_one_letter_code
_entity_poly.pdbx_strand_id
1 'polypeptide(L)'
;MKTRLFSLWLLLSVAVGLSAYDFMVDGLCYNITSSTAPYTVEVTYEYEQYPNGAIYRSMTTANIPESVTCNNRVYRVTSIGDSAFYYCTKLASITIPNSVTSIGI
;
A
#
# COMPACT_ATOMS: atom_id res chain seq x y z
N MET A 1 0.22 -23.52 -41.98
CA MET A 1 -0.36 -22.24 -41.50
C MET A 1 -0.85 -22.41 -40.07
N LYS A 2 -0.08 -21.82 -39.14
CA LYS A 2 -0.34 -21.42 -37.74
C LYS A 2 -1.63 -21.90 -37.05
N THR A 3 -1.50 -22.87 -36.15
CA THR A 3 -2.45 -23.15 -35.07
C THR A 3 -2.43 -22.00 -34.07
N ARG A 4 -3.58 -21.40 -33.76
CA ARG A 4 -3.68 -20.32 -32.78
C ARG A 4 -3.55 -20.90 -31.37
N LEU A 5 -2.35 -20.84 -30.80
CA LEU A 5 -2.17 -20.84 -29.34
C LEU A 5 -2.88 -19.59 -28.81
N PHE A 6 -4.05 -19.73 -28.18
CA PHE A 6 -4.77 -18.60 -27.56
C PHE A 6 -5.07 -18.77 -26.08
N SER A 7 -4.49 -19.75 -25.39
CA SER A 7 -4.86 -19.96 -23.97
C SER A 7 -3.73 -20.42 -23.05
N LEU A 8 -2.49 -20.53 -23.55
CA LEU A 8 -1.31 -20.63 -22.69
C LEU A 8 -0.75 -19.25 -22.28
N TRP A 9 -1.59 -18.22 -22.33
CA TRP A 9 -1.32 -16.88 -21.77
C TRP A 9 -2.19 -16.57 -20.54
N LEU A 10 -3.06 -17.52 -20.14
CA LEU A 10 -3.87 -17.44 -18.91
C LEU A 10 -3.16 -18.07 -17.69
N LEU A 11 -1.92 -18.56 -17.86
CA LEU A 11 -1.13 -19.18 -16.80
C LEU A 11 0.04 -18.29 -16.30
N LEU A 12 0.16 -17.04 -16.78
CA LEU A 12 1.28 -16.14 -16.42
C LEU A 12 0.84 -14.74 -15.97
N SER A 13 -0.41 -14.53 -15.56
CA SER A 13 -0.86 -13.22 -15.04
C SER A 13 -1.28 -13.23 -13.58
N VAL A 14 -1.42 -14.40 -12.96
CA VAL A 14 -1.62 -14.49 -11.51
C VAL A 14 -0.27 -14.71 -10.84
N ALA A 15 0.68 -13.82 -11.14
CA ALA A 15 1.62 -13.44 -10.09
C ALA A 15 0.77 -12.64 -9.10
N VAL A 16 0.17 -13.32 -8.12
CA VAL A 16 -0.26 -12.62 -6.90
C VAL A 16 1.05 -12.13 -6.30
N GLY A 17 1.41 -10.89 -6.64
CA GLY A 17 2.59 -10.24 -6.09
C GLY A 17 2.47 -10.32 -4.58
N LEU A 18 3.46 -10.91 -3.94
CA LEU A 18 3.65 -10.86 -2.50
C LEU A 18 4.10 -9.43 -2.15
N SER A 19 3.25 -8.43 -2.39
CA SER A 19 3.51 -7.07 -1.94
C SER A 19 3.22 -6.99 -0.45
N ALA A 20 4.05 -6.27 0.30
CA ALA A 20 3.85 -6.02 1.73
C ALA A 20 2.59 -5.15 2.03
N TYR A 21 1.95 -4.63 0.98
CA TYR A 21 0.78 -3.77 1.02
C TYR A 21 -0.27 -4.19 -0.02
N ASP A 22 -1.54 -3.81 0.21
CA ASP A 22 -2.64 -4.12 -0.71
C ASP A 22 -2.70 -3.16 -1.91
N PHE A 23 -2.52 -1.86 -1.67
CA PHE A 23 -2.49 -0.87 -2.74
C PHE A 23 -1.71 0.41 -2.35
N MET A 24 -1.34 1.21 -3.35
CA MET A 24 -0.59 2.46 -3.17
C MET A 24 -1.35 3.64 -3.77
N VAL A 25 -1.40 4.75 -3.04
CA VAL A 25 -1.98 6.04 -3.50
C VAL A 25 -1.05 7.17 -3.10
N ASP A 26 -0.69 8.02 -4.06
CA ASP A 26 0.20 9.19 -3.86
C ASP A 26 1.52 8.86 -3.15
N GLY A 27 2.01 7.64 -3.37
CA GLY A 27 3.24 7.18 -2.76
C GLY A 27 3.15 6.80 -1.28
N LEU A 28 1.94 6.62 -0.75
CA LEU A 28 1.68 5.97 0.52
C LEU A 28 1.11 4.57 0.26
N CYS A 29 1.61 3.60 1.00
CA CYS A 29 1.16 2.21 0.92
C CYS A 29 0.05 1.98 1.94
N TYR A 30 -0.94 1.15 1.60
CA TYR A 30 -2.09 0.87 2.44
C TYR A 30 -2.40 -0.62 2.51
N ASN A 31 -2.82 -1.07 3.69
CA ASN A 31 -3.49 -2.36 3.90
C ASN A 31 -4.99 -2.13 4.13
N ILE A 32 -5.82 -2.98 3.57
CA ILE A 32 -7.25 -3.03 3.81
C ILE A 32 -7.49 -3.71 5.15
N THR A 33 -7.89 -2.92 6.15
CA THR A 33 -8.27 -3.41 7.47
C THR A 33 -9.73 -3.88 7.52
N SER A 34 -10.57 -3.40 6.60
CA SER A 34 -11.94 -3.91 6.41
C SER A 34 -12.37 -3.86 4.94
N SER A 35 -12.66 -5.03 4.38
CA SER A 35 -13.22 -5.20 3.03
C SER A 35 -14.75 -5.19 3.00
N THR A 36 -15.40 -4.91 4.14
CA THR A 36 -16.85 -4.71 4.29
C THR A 36 -17.12 -3.35 4.94
N ALA A 37 -18.36 -2.84 4.87
CA ALA A 37 -18.69 -1.55 5.45
C ALA A 37 -18.62 -1.59 7.00
N PRO A 38 -17.97 -0.62 7.67
CA PRO A 38 -17.23 0.50 7.08
C PRO A 38 -15.91 0.05 6.44
N TYR A 39 -15.66 0.49 5.20
CA TYR A 39 -14.42 0.18 4.47
C TYR A 39 -13.27 1.00 5.07
N THR A 40 -12.26 0.33 5.61
CA THR A 40 -11.16 0.98 6.31
C THR A 40 -9.82 0.46 5.84
N VAL A 41 -8.82 1.33 5.94
CA VAL A 41 -7.42 1.03 5.64
C VAL A 41 -6.50 1.61 6.70
N GLU A 42 -5.32 1.05 6.77
CA GLU A 42 -4.18 1.57 7.51
C GLU A 42 -3.06 2.00 6.55
N VAL A 43 -2.27 2.99 6.95
CA VAL A 43 -1.01 3.32 6.28
C VAL A 43 0.03 2.28 6.67
N THR A 44 0.76 1.74 5.70
CA THR A 44 1.82 0.75 5.91
C THR A 44 3.09 1.12 5.14
N TYR A 45 4.11 0.26 5.21
CA TYR A 45 5.35 0.38 4.46
C TYR A 45 5.40 -0.65 3.33
N GLU A 46 6.19 -0.33 2.30
CA GLU A 46 6.59 -1.27 1.27
C GLU A 46 7.95 -1.87 1.67
N TYR A 47 8.03 -3.20 1.67
CA TYR A 47 9.28 -3.93 1.82
C TYR A 47 9.53 -4.70 0.54
N GLU A 48 10.52 -4.26 -0.23
CA GLU A 48 11.06 -5.05 -1.32
C GLU A 48 12.47 -5.50 -0.96
N GLN A 49 12.61 -6.81 -0.76
CA GLN A 49 13.90 -7.44 -0.48
C GLN A 49 14.64 -7.67 -1.79
N TYR A 50 15.75 -6.96 -1.98
CA TYR A 50 16.68 -7.25 -3.07
C TYR A 50 17.91 -8.00 -2.54
N PRO A 51 18.61 -8.77 -3.39
CA PRO A 51 19.85 -9.46 -3.04
C PRO A 51 20.96 -8.55 -2.49
N ASN A 52 20.85 -7.24 -2.71
CA ASN A 52 21.82 -6.19 -2.36
C ASN A 52 21.26 -5.18 -1.33
N GLY A 53 20.12 -5.47 -0.69
CA GLY A 53 19.54 -4.64 0.38
C GLY A 53 18.04 -4.47 0.23
N ALA A 54 17.40 -3.95 1.28
CA ALA A 54 16.02 -3.50 1.20
C ALA A 54 15.98 -2.07 0.62
N ILE A 55 15.10 -1.82 -0.36
CA ILE A 55 14.74 -0.45 -0.70
C ILE A 55 13.55 -0.03 0.15
N TYR A 56 13.74 1.09 0.83
CA TYR A 56 12.71 1.76 1.60
C TYR A 56 12.27 3.01 0.86
N ARG A 57 10.99 3.34 0.94
CA ARG A 57 10.49 4.60 0.40
C ARG A 57 11.21 5.76 1.08
N SER A 58 11.90 6.57 0.29
CA SER A 58 12.53 7.80 0.76
C SER A 58 11.61 8.97 0.41
N MET A 59 10.90 9.47 1.42
CA MET A 59 10.05 10.66 1.29
C MET A 59 10.51 11.74 2.27
N THR A 60 10.27 12.99 1.91
CA THR A 60 10.57 14.16 2.76
C THR A 60 9.33 14.68 3.49
N THR A 61 8.15 14.47 2.93
CA THR A 61 6.86 14.81 3.54
C THR A 61 5.86 13.70 3.26
N ALA A 62 5.07 13.32 4.27
CA ALA A 62 3.95 12.39 4.14
C ALA A 62 2.64 13.13 4.42
N ASN A 63 1.74 13.17 3.44
CA ASN A 63 0.42 13.79 3.60
C ASN A 63 -0.64 12.69 3.59
N ILE A 64 -1.08 12.25 4.76
CA ILE A 64 -2.07 11.18 4.88
C ILE A 64 -3.46 11.78 4.65
N PRO A 65 -4.24 11.29 3.66
CA PRO A 65 -5.59 11.78 3.41
C PRO A 65 -6.62 11.14 4.36
N GLU A 66 -7.79 11.76 4.52
CA GLU A 66 -8.90 11.17 5.31
C GLU A 66 -9.47 9.88 4.67
N SER A 67 -9.37 9.79 3.34
CA SER A 67 -9.87 8.66 2.56
C SER A 67 -9.07 8.46 1.29
N VAL A 68 -9.00 7.22 0.82
CA VAL A 68 -8.36 6.82 -0.43
C VAL A 68 -9.30 5.97 -1.28
N THR A 69 -9.13 6.01 -2.60
CA THR A 69 -9.92 5.19 -3.52
C THR A 69 -9.07 4.08 -4.10
N CYS A 70 -9.53 2.83 -3.97
CA CYS A 70 -8.93 1.65 -4.59
C CYS A 70 -10.04 0.85 -5.28
N ASN A 71 -9.84 0.44 -6.54
CA ASN A 71 -10.81 -0.36 -7.31
C ASN A 71 -12.25 0.20 -7.27
N ASN A 72 -12.40 1.51 -7.53
CA ASN A 72 -13.69 2.23 -7.50
C ASN A 72 -14.40 2.21 -6.12
N ARG A 73 -13.68 1.91 -5.04
CA ARG A 73 -14.20 1.91 -3.66
C ARG A 73 -13.42 2.88 -2.79
N VAL A 74 -14.14 3.65 -1.99
CA VAL A 74 -13.57 4.60 -1.03
C VAL A 74 -13.34 3.91 0.31
N TYR A 75 -12.13 4.00 0.83
CA TYR A 75 -11.72 3.51 2.14
C TYR A 75 -11.35 4.68 3.04
N ARG A 76 -11.79 4.64 4.30
CA ARG A 76 -11.39 5.62 5.31
C ARG A 76 -10.05 5.23 5.90
N VAL A 77 -9.12 6.19 6.02
CA VAL A 77 -7.83 5.95 6.67
C VAL A 77 -8.01 6.09 8.18
N THR A 78 -7.92 4.98 8.90
CA THR A 78 -8.22 4.93 10.34
C THR A 78 -7.00 4.70 11.22
N SER A 79 -5.89 4.23 10.64
CA SER A 79 -4.70 3.89 11.41
C SER A 79 -3.41 4.06 10.62
N ILE A 80 -2.30 4.14 11.35
CA ILE A 80 -0.93 4.03 10.84
C ILE A 80 -0.36 2.76 11.47
N GLY A 81 0.01 1.78 10.65
CA GLY A 81 0.52 0.49 11.11
C GLY A 81 1.91 0.58 11.75
N ASP A 82 2.31 -0.47 12.45
CA ASP A 82 3.64 -0.54 13.04
C ASP A 82 4.74 -0.34 11.98
N SER A 83 5.76 0.42 12.36
CA SER A 83 6.93 0.69 11.52
C SER A 83 6.65 1.32 10.14
N ALA A 84 5.44 1.83 9.87
CA ALA A 84 5.02 2.39 8.57
C ALA A 84 5.99 3.44 7.98
N PHE A 85 6.73 4.15 8.83
CA PHE A 85 7.71 5.16 8.43
C PHE A 85 9.13 4.91 8.99
N TYR A 86 9.41 3.73 9.55
CA TYR A 86 10.65 3.48 10.32
C TYR A 86 11.94 3.75 9.53
N TYR A 87 11.96 3.40 8.25
CA TYR A 87 13.13 3.60 7.37
C TYR A 87 13.06 4.85 6.49
N CYS A 88 12.08 5.73 6.68
CA CYS A 88 11.96 6.99 5.96
C CYS A 88 12.97 8.02 6.52
N THR A 89 14.28 7.79 6.32
CA THR A 89 15.37 8.58 6.94
C THR A 89 15.42 10.06 6.56
N LYS A 90 14.72 10.46 5.49
CA LYS A 90 14.62 11.86 5.03
C LYS A 90 13.30 12.52 5.39
N LEU A 91 12.38 11.82 6.06
CA LEU A 91 11.05 12.31 6.36
C LEU A 91 11.13 13.41 7.41
N ALA A 92 10.78 14.62 6.99
CA ALA A 92 10.84 15.82 7.81
C ALA A 92 9.48 16.18 8.43
N SER A 93 8.38 15.77 7.80
CA SER A 93 7.03 16.13 8.26
C SER A 93 5.98 15.08 7.87
N ILE A 94 5.00 14.87 8.74
CA ILE A 94 3.82 14.04 8.50
C ILE A 94 2.58 14.87 8.84
N THR A 95 1.65 14.98 7.89
CA THR A 95 0.31 15.51 8.13
C THR A 95 -0.62 14.34 8.42
N ILE A 96 -1.19 14.30 9.63
CA ILE A 96 -2.12 13.25 10.08
C ILE A 96 -3.53 13.85 10.16
N PRO A 97 -4.53 13.27 9.46
CA PRO A 97 -5.90 13.74 9.50
C PRO A 97 -6.64 13.22 10.73
N ASN A 98 -7.75 13.87 11.10
CA ASN A 98 -8.58 13.48 12.25
C ASN A 98 -9.24 12.10 12.09
N SER A 99 -9.23 11.53 10.89
CA SER A 99 -9.77 10.19 10.65
C SER A 99 -8.93 9.08 11.29
N VAL A 100 -7.65 9.31 11.50
CA VAL A 100 -6.70 8.37 12.11
C VAL A 100 -6.92 8.36 13.62
N THR A 101 -7.28 7.20 14.15
CA THR A 101 -7.56 7.01 15.58
C THR A 101 -6.54 6.11 16.28
N SER A 102 -5.65 5.45 15.52
CA SER A 102 -4.66 4.51 16.06
C SER A 102 -3.32 4.61 15.32
N ILE A 103 -2.21 4.44 16.04
CA ILE A 103 -0.84 4.46 15.50
C ILE A 103 -0.05 3.31 16.13
N GLY A 104 0.67 2.53 15.33
CA GLY A 104 1.49 1.40 15.77
C GLY A 104 0.69 0.12 16.03
N ILE A 105 -0.31 -0.16 15.18
CA ILE A 105 -1.12 -1.39 15.24
C ILE A 105 -0.70 -2.42 14.20
#